data_AF-A0A0F9UPW3-F1
#
_entry.id   AF-A0A0F9UPW3-F1
#
_cell.length_a   1.000
_cell.length_b   1.000
_cell.length_c   1.000
_cell.angle_alpha   90.00
_cell.angle_beta   90.00
_cell.angle_gamma   90.00
#
_symmetry.space_group_name_H-M   'P 1'
#
loop_
_entity.id
_entity.type
_entity.pdbx_description
1 polymer ?
#
loop_
_entity_poly.entity_id
_entity_poly.type
_entity_poly.pdbx_seq_one_letter_code
_entity_poly.pdbx_strand_id
1 'polypeptide(L)'
;MIPVDGNFILAVAPRFSGSLAQAQMRIVGDISAAFAPTLNHYQINTRLRIAHFMGQVTHECAGFRTTEEFASGAAYEGRRDLGNTQRGDGRRYKGRGLIQLTGRANYRSMSGRLELPLEDNPELAADPLTSLRIACEYWAMRNINPVADRDDLIKATRLVNGGLNGLEDRRNYLQKAKTAIAAIEAIGVSQRQGGSTAALRRGSFGDAVGELQELLAANGVPLAIDRDFGPATELAVMNFQLSQGLLADGIVGQKTWAALRD
;
A
#
# COMPACT_ATOMS: atom_id res chain seq x y z
N MET A 1 -0.10 2.07 16.94
CA MET A 1 0.36 2.13 15.54
C MET A 1 0.79 0.73 15.14
N ILE A 2 0.44 0.25 13.94
CA ILE A 2 0.92 -1.04 13.45
C ILE A 2 2.45 -0.90 13.24
N PRO A 3 3.30 -1.73 13.84
CA PRO A 3 4.75 -1.55 13.83
C PRO A 3 5.34 -2.02 12.49
N VAL A 4 5.08 -1.25 11.43
CA VAL A 4 5.62 -1.52 10.09
C VAL A 4 7.01 -0.90 9.94
N ASP A 5 8.02 -1.72 9.69
CA ASP A 5 9.43 -1.35 9.58
C ASP A 5 10.05 -1.87 8.27
N GLY A 6 11.38 -1.88 8.18
CA GLY A 6 12.10 -2.43 7.03
C GLY A 6 11.83 -3.91 6.76
N ASN A 7 11.58 -4.72 7.78
CA ASN A 7 11.24 -6.14 7.58
C ASN A 7 9.86 -6.28 6.93
N PHE A 8 8.90 -5.45 7.34
CA PHE A 8 7.61 -5.36 6.68
C PHE A 8 7.75 -4.98 5.20
N ILE A 9 8.56 -3.96 4.89
CA ILE A 9 8.80 -3.54 3.50
C ILE A 9 9.39 -4.69 2.67
N LEU A 10 10.40 -5.40 3.18
CA LEU A 10 11.03 -6.54 2.51
C LEU A 10 10.12 -7.76 2.37
N ALA A 11 9.12 -7.92 3.24
CA ALA A 11 8.12 -8.97 3.12
C ALA A 11 7.14 -8.71 1.95
N VAL A 12 6.91 -7.44 1.62
CA VAL A 12 6.02 -7.03 0.52
C VAL A 12 6.78 -6.95 -0.81
N ALA A 13 7.96 -6.34 -0.80
CA ALA A 13 8.74 -6.08 -1.99
C ALA A 13 9.30 -7.37 -2.63
N PRO A 14 9.59 -7.38 -3.94
CA PRO A 14 10.34 -8.46 -4.57
C PRO A 14 11.71 -8.62 -3.93
N ARG A 15 12.22 -9.85 -3.92
CA ARG A 15 13.60 -10.14 -3.52
C ARG A 15 14.51 -9.98 -4.73
N PHE A 16 15.66 -9.37 -4.50
CA PHE A 16 16.70 -9.19 -5.51
C PHE A 16 17.99 -9.92 -5.10
N SER A 17 18.97 -9.93 -5.99
CA SER A 17 20.32 -10.44 -5.75
C SER A 17 21.37 -9.41 -6.21
N GLY A 18 22.62 -9.61 -5.79
CA GLY A 18 23.75 -8.76 -6.19
C GLY A 18 23.57 -7.28 -5.81
N SER A 19 23.96 -6.37 -6.71
CA SER A 19 23.92 -4.92 -6.48
C SER A 19 22.50 -4.39 -6.26
N LEU A 20 21.48 -5.01 -6.86
CA LEU A 20 20.08 -4.62 -6.68
C LEU A 20 19.59 -4.92 -5.25
N ALA A 21 19.97 -6.08 -4.70
CA ALA A 21 19.69 -6.39 -3.29
C ALA A 21 20.39 -5.40 -2.34
N GLN A 22 21.64 -5.05 -2.62
CA GLN A 22 22.37 -4.08 -1.80
C GLN A 22 21.72 -2.69 -1.85
N ALA A 23 21.26 -2.24 -3.02
CA ALA A 23 20.53 -0.97 -3.16
C ALA A 23 19.20 -1.00 -2.39
N GLN A 24 18.43 -2.09 -2.53
CA GLN A 24 17.19 -2.28 -1.77
C GLN A 24 17.42 -2.23 -0.26
N MET A 25 18.41 -2.96 0.24
CA MET A 25 18.72 -2.97 1.68
C MET A 25 19.13 -1.60 2.20
N ARG A 26 19.87 -0.79 1.42
CA ARG A 26 20.20 0.59 1.81
C ARG A 26 18.95 1.45 1.91
N ILE A 27 18.16 1.53 0.84
CA ILE A 27 16.95 2.37 0.80
C ILE A 27 15.98 1.97 1.92
N VAL A 28 15.74 0.66 2.09
CA VAL A 28 14.85 0.15 3.15
C VAL A 28 15.43 0.42 4.53
N GLY A 29 16.74 0.23 4.73
CA GLY A 29 17.42 0.51 5.98
C GLY A 29 17.29 1.98 6.40
N ASP A 30 17.50 2.90 5.47
CA ASP A 30 17.45 4.35 5.71
C ASP A 30 16.05 4.82 6.15
N ILE A 31 14.99 4.22 5.60
CA ILE A 31 13.61 4.60 5.95
C ILE A 31 13.00 3.75 7.07
N SER A 32 13.59 2.62 7.44
CA SER A 32 13.00 1.61 8.34
C SER A 32 12.44 2.21 9.63
N ALA A 33 13.25 2.98 10.35
CA ALA A 33 12.85 3.60 11.62
C ALA A 33 11.83 4.73 11.45
N ALA A 34 11.87 5.44 10.32
CA ALA A 34 10.98 6.56 10.03
C ALA A 34 9.67 6.13 9.36
N PHE A 35 9.56 4.88 8.90
CA PHE A 35 8.45 4.42 8.06
C PHE A 35 7.10 4.55 8.76
N ALA A 36 6.88 3.82 9.87
CA ALA A 36 5.61 3.90 10.61
C ALA A 36 5.30 5.33 11.13
N PRO A 37 6.23 6.05 11.76
CA PRO A 37 5.97 7.42 12.23
C PRO A 37 5.56 8.38 11.10
N THR A 38 6.21 8.29 9.94
CA THR A 38 5.88 9.13 8.78
C THR A 38 4.50 8.79 8.25
N LEU A 39 4.19 7.51 8.02
CA LEU A 39 2.86 7.08 7.58
C LEU A 39 1.76 7.55 8.55
N ASN A 40 2.00 7.45 9.85
CA ASN A 40 1.05 7.89 10.86
C ASN A 40 0.82 9.40 10.88
N HIS A 41 1.86 10.20 10.64
CA HIS A 41 1.71 11.66 10.49
C HIS A 41 0.68 12.01 9.42
N TYR A 42 0.68 11.27 8.29
CA TYR A 42 -0.27 11.42 7.18
C TYR A 42 -1.57 10.62 7.33
N GLN A 43 -1.83 10.05 8.52
CA GLN A 43 -3.00 9.20 8.78
C GLN A 43 -3.09 7.95 7.87
N ILE A 44 -1.96 7.48 7.34
CA ILE A 44 -1.82 6.22 6.60
C ILE A 44 -1.55 5.11 7.64
N ASN A 45 -2.48 4.92 8.57
CA ASN A 45 -2.24 4.18 9.82
C ASN A 45 -3.26 3.07 10.11
N THR A 46 -4.22 2.84 9.21
CA THR A 46 -5.11 1.66 9.25
C THR A 46 -4.51 0.54 8.40
N ARG A 47 -4.94 -0.71 8.65
CA ARG A 47 -4.50 -1.89 7.90
C ARG A 47 -4.59 -1.67 6.39
N LEU A 48 -5.76 -1.23 5.93
CA LEU A 48 -6.02 -1.01 4.51
C LEU A 48 -5.24 0.18 3.95
N ARG A 49 -5.12 1.30 4.67
CA ARG A 49 -4.34 2.44 4.20
C ARG A 49 -2.87 2.09 4.00
N ILE A 50 -2.26 1.39 4.96
CA ILE A 50 -0.87 0.93 4.85
C ILE A 50 -0.73 -0.07 3.70
N ALA A 51 -1.65 -1.03 3.58
CA ALA A 51 -1.58 -2.05 2.54
C ALA A 51 -1.71 -1.47 1.13
N HIS A 52 -2.66 -0.54 0.91
CA HIS A 52 -2.81 0.16 -0.37
C HIS A 52 -1.64 1.08 -0.67
N PHE A 53 -1.13 1.82 0.32
CA PHE A 53 0.07 2.63 0.15
C PHE A 53 1.26 1.78 -0.32
N MET A 54 1.50 0.64 0.34
CA MET A 54 2.54 -0.30 -0.05
C MET A 54 2.31 -0.92 -1.43
N GLY A 55 1.07 -1.27 -1.76
CA GLY A 55 0.73 -1.82 -3.07
C GLY A 55 1.11 -0.89 -4.23
N GLN A 56 0.88 0.41 -4.03
CA GLN A 56 1.21 1.44 -5.01
C GLN A 56 2.71 1.76 -5.01
N VAL A 57 3.29 2.11 -3.86
CA VAL A 57 4.69 2.53 -3.75
C VAL A 57 5.66 1.44 -4.20
N THR A 58 5.43 0.18 -3.80
CA THR A 58 6.30 -0.93 -4.19
C THR A 58 6.37 -1.09 -5.71
N HIS A 59 5.26 -0.83 -6.42
CA HIS A 59 5.25 -0.83 -7.88
C HIS A 59 6.00 0.39 -8.45
N GLU A 60 5.68 1.60 -7.99
CA GLU A 60 6.28 2.85 -8.51
C GLU A 60 7.81 2.93 -8.33
N CYS A 61 8.34 2.41 -7.23
CA CYS A 61 9.77 2.40 -6.95
C CYS A 61 10.48 1.10 -7.39
N ALA A 62 9.79 0.25 -8.16
CA ALA A 62 10.29 -1.04 -8.64
C ALA A 62 10.88 -1.92 -7.52
N GLY A 63 10.17 -2.02 -6.39
CA GLY A 63 10.56 -2.84 -5.25
C GLY A 63 11.65 -2.22 -4.38
N PHE A 64 11.73 -0.90 -4.29
CA PHE A 64 12.71 -0.15 -3.49
C PHE A 64 14.16 -0.34 -3.94
N ARG A 65 14.40 -0.76 -5.20
CA ARG A 65 15.77 -0.94 -5.73
C ARG A 65 16.40 0.35 -6.24
N THR A 66 15.61 1.42 -6.39
CA THR A 66 16.08 2.74 -6.79
C THR A 66 15.09 3.81 -6.31
N THR A 67 15.60 5.01 -6.03
CA THR A 67 14.84 6.24 -5.78
C THR A 67 15.01 7.24 -6.92
N GLU A 68 15.62 6.84 -8.04
CA GLU A 68 15.74 7.65 -9.23
C GLU A 68 15.39 6.81 -10.46
N GLU A 69 14.62 7.37 -11.39
CA GLU A 69 14.27 6.66 -12.61
C GLU A 69 15.52 6.36 -13.45
N PHE A 70 15.50 5.22 -14.14
CA PHE A 70 16.58 4.83 -15.05
C PHE A 70 16.63 5.70 -16.32
N ALA A 71 15.52 6.36 -16.66
CA ALA A 71 15.44 7.24 -17.82
C ALA A 71 16.25 8.53 -17.60
N SER A 72 16.71 9.13 -18.70
CA SER A 72 17.48 10.38 -18.64
C SER A 72 16.64 11.62 -18.34
N GLY A 73 15.31 11.50 -18.38
CA GLY A 73 14.36 12.63 -18.32
C GLY A 73 14.26 13.44 -19.62
N ALA A 74 15.08 13.19 -20.64
CA ALA A 74 15.09 13.97 -21.88
C ALA A 74 13.73 13.96 -22.62
N ALA A 75 12.94 12.89 -22.47
CA ALA A 75 11.60 12.78 -23.05
C ALA A 75 10.58 13.75 -22.41
N TYR A 76 10.88 14.32 -21.24
CA TYR A 76 10.03 15.30 -20.57
C TYR A 76 10.35 16.75 -20.96
N GLU A 77 11.37 16.97 -21.81
CA GLU A 77 11.74 18.32 -22.25
C GLU A 77 10.57 18.99 -22.97
N GLY A 78 10.26 20.24 -22.61
CA GLY A 78 9.18 21.01 -23.22
C GLY A 78 7.75 20.56 -22.90
N ARG A 79 7.56 19.54 -22.05
CA ARG A 79 6.23 19.07 -21.61
C ARG A 79 5.54 20.13 -20.74
N ARG A 80 4.68 20.93 -21.37
CA ARG A 80 3.95 22.03 -20.71
C ARG A 80 3.00 21.57 -19.61
N ASP A 81 2.41 20.39 -19.76
CA ASP A 81 1.56 19.76 -18.74
C ASP A 81 2.33 19.40 -17.46
N LEU A 82 3.66 19.23 -17.55
CA LEU A 82 4.58 19.00 -16.44
C LEU A 82 5.22 20.30 -15.91
N GLY A 83 4.88 21.45 -16.50
CA GLY A 83 5.51 22.74 -16.21
C GLY A 83 6.93 22.88 -16.78
N ASN A 84 7.40 21.93 -17.59
CA ASN A 84 8.72 21.95 -18.20
C ASN A 84 8.74 22.94 -19.36
N THR A 85 9.03 24.19 -19.04
CA THR A 85 8.92 25.34 -19.97
C THR A 85 10.26 26.04 -20.18
N GLN A 86 11.27 25.70 -19.39
CA GLN A 86 12.63 26.20 -19.52
C GLN A 86 13.52 25.12 -20.12
N ARG A 87 14.53 25.54 -20.90
CA ARG A 87 15.49 24.63 -21.51
C ARG A 87 16.23 23.84 -20.43
N GLY A 88 16.22 22.51 -20.55
CA GLY A 88 16.87 21.58 -19.63
C GLY A 88 15.94 21.02 -18.54
N ASP A 89 14.69 21.47 -18.47
CA ASP A 89 13.72 21.04 -17.47
C ASP A 89 13.47 19.53 -17.50
N GLY A 90 13.49 18.92 -18.68
CA GLY A 90 13.20 17.49 -18.81
C GLY A 90 14.16 16.64 -17.99
N ARG A 91 15.47 16.87 -18.16
CA ARG A 91 16.51 16.14 -17.40
C ARG A 91 16.59 16.60 -15.94
N ARG A 92 16.40 17.90 -15.68
CA ARG A 92 16.46 18.46 -14.33
C ARG A 92 15.36 17.89 -13.43
N TYR A 93 14.13 17.86 -13.91
CA TYR A 93 12.94 17.40 -13.19
C TYR A 93 12.48 16.02 -13.65
N LYS A 94 13.46 15.14 -13.90
CA LYS A 94 13.22 13.72 -14.20
C LYS A 94 12.59 13.00 -12.98
N GLY A 95 12.06 11.81 -13.20
CA GLY A 95 11.39 10.99 -12.18
C GLY A 95 12.30 10.63 -10.99
N ARG A 96 11.86 10.97 -9.77
CA ARG A 96 12.55 10.63 -8.52
C ARG A 96 11.59 10.20 -7.41
N GLY A 97 12.16 9.51 -6.45
CA GLY A 97 11.53 9.06 -5.23
C GLY A 97 10.61 7.86 -5.41
N LEU A 98 9.95 7.50 -4.30
CA LEU A 98 9.12 6.31 -4.16
C LEU A 98 7.85 6.34 -5.02
N ILE A 99 7.46 7.52 -5.53
CA ILE A 99 6.26 7.73 -6.34
C ILE A 99 6.56 8.33 -7.73
N GLN A 100 7.83 8.40 -8.13
CA GLN A 100 8.25 8.95 -9.44
C GLN A 100 7.81 10.39 -9.68
N LEU A 101 8.11 11.30 -8.75
CA LEU A 101 7.87 12.74 -8.89
C LEU A 101 8.60 13.29 -10.13
N THR A 102 7.83 13.80 -11.09
CA THR A 102 8.33 14.20 -12.42
C THR A 102 7.76 15.56 -12.83
N GLY A 103 8.58 16.43 -13.41
CA GLY A 103 8.16 17.72 -13.96
C GLY A 103 8.27 18.90 -13.00
N ARG A 104 8.75 20.04 -13.49
CA ARG A 104 9.01 21.27 -12.71
C ARG A 104 7.83 21.68 -11.84
N ALA A 105 6.61 21.66 -12.40
CA ALA A 105 5.41 22.07 -11.66
C ALA A 105 5.16 21.19 -10.43
N ASN A 106 5.43 19.89 -10.55
CA ASN A 106 5.25 18.94 -9.45
C ASN A 106 6.34 19.11 -8.38
N TYR A 107 7.59 19.31 -8.80
CA TYR A 107 8.69 19.64 -7.87
C TYR A 107 8.43 20.94 -7.10
N ARG A 108 7.97 21.99 -7.77
CA ARG A 108 7.56 23.25 -7.13
C ARG A 108 6.43 23.04 -6.12
N SER A 109 5.39 22.30 -6.51
CA SER A 109 4.26 21.99 -5.63
C SER A 109 4.71 21.26 -4.37
N MET A 110 5.54 20.23 -4.50
CA MET A 110 6.09 19.50 -3.35
C MET A 110 7.07 20.33 -2.53
N SER A 111 7.82 21.22 -3.17
CA SER A 111 8.74 22.15 -2.49
C SER A 111 8.01 22.98 -1.45
N GLY A 112 6.89 23.60 -1.83
CA GLY A 112 6.08 24.40 -0.92
C GLY A 112 5.38 23.59 0.17
N ARG A 113 4.92 22.36 -0.14
CA ARG A 113 4.19 21.51 0.81
C ARG A 113 5.08 20.88 1.88
N LEU A 114 6.30 20.52 1.50
CA LEU A 114 7.25 19.88 2.42
C LEU A 114 8.21 20.86 3.07
N GLU A 115 8.16 22.13 2.67
CA GLU A 115 9.10 23.18 3.04
C GLU A 115 10.55 22.77 2.77
N LEU A 116 10.78 22.19 1.59
CA LEU A 116 12.08 21.72 1.11
C LEU A 116 12.39 22.37 -0.24
N PRO A 117 13.66 22.69 -0.56
CA PRO A 117 14.01 23.37 -1.81
C PRO A 117 14.02 22.41 -3.01
N LEU A 118 12.93 21.69 -3.27
CA LEU A 118 12.87 20.64 -4.30
C LEU A 118 12.86 21.20 -5.73
N GLU A 119 12.39 22.43 -5.97
CA GLU A 119 12.49 23.03 -7.30
C GLU A 119 13.94 23.42 -7.63
N ASP A 120 14.67 23.94 -6.65
CA ASP A 120 16.06 24.36 -6.80
C ASP A 120 17.01 23.16 -6.79
N ASN A 121 16.79 22.22 -5.87
CA ASN A 121 17.60 21.03 -5.60
C ASN A 121 16.78 19.74 -5.79
N PRO A 122 16.41 19.39 -7.04
CA PRO A 122 15.50 18.27 -7.32
C PRO A 122 16.07 16.89 -6.95
N GLU A 123 17.39 16.75 -6.85
CA GLU A 123 18.05 15.52 -6.38
C GLU A 123 17.66 15.11 -4.96
N LEU A 124 17.22 16.06 -4.12
CA LEU A 124 16.69 15.76 -2.79
C LEU A 124 15.49 14.81 -2.84
N ALA A 125 14.72 14.81 -3.93
CA ALA A 125 13.61 13.88 -4.09
C ALA A 125 14.04 12.40 -4.19
N ALA A 126 15.33 12.12 -4.45
CA ALA A 126 15.89 10.77 -4.46
C ALA A 126 16.46 10.34 -3.09
N ASP A 127 16.64 11.25 -2.13
CA ASP A 127 17.01 10.88 -0.76
C ASP A 127 15.90 9.99 -0.15
N PRO A 128 16.19 8.81 0.43
CA PRO A 128 15.16 7.86 0.86
C PRO A 128 14.12 8.43 1.84
N LEU A 129 14.54 9.23 2.82
CA LEU A 129 13.64 9.83 3.81
C LEU A 129 12.77 10.93 3.19
N THR A 130 13.38 11.79 2.38
CA THR A 130 12.67 12.84 1.63
C THR A 130 11.67 12.24 0.65
N SER A 131 12.08 11.19 -0.05
CA SER A 131 11.28 10.39 -0.97
C SER A 131 10.06 9.74 -0.30
N LEU A 132 10.21 9.21 0.92
CA LEU A 132 9.08 8.71 1.72
C LEU A 132 8.09 9.84 2.07
N ARG A 133 8.59 11.01 2.49
CA ARG A 133 7.75 12.18 2.77
C ARG A 133 6.99 12.65 1.51
N ILE A 134 7.66 12.70 0.36
CA ILE A 134 7.04 13.02 -0.94
C ILE A 134 5.91 12.02 -1.26
N ALA A 135 6.14 10.71 -1.10
CA ALA A 135 5.11 9.72 -1.38
C ALA A 135 3.88 9.87 -0.45
N CYS A 136 4.10 10.18 0.84
CA CYS A 136 3.00 10.39 1.78
C CYS A 136 2.24 11.71 1.52
N GLU A 137 2.94 12.80 1.20
CA GLU A 137 2.31 14.08 0.82
C GLU A 137 1.52 13.93 -0.49
N TYR A 138 2.08 13.22 -1.48
CA TYR A 138 1.40 12.88 -2.73
C TYR A 138 0.11 12.08 -2.49
N TRP A 139 0.17 11.13 -1.57
CA TRP A 139 -0.99 10.34 -1.15
C TRP A 139 -2.08 11.21 -0.48
N ALA A 140 -1.66 12.09 0.42
CA ALA A 140 -2.55 13.00 1.15
C ALA A 140 -3.22 14.02 0.21
N MET A 141 -2.45 14.69 -0.65
CA MET A 141 -2.98 15.70 -1.58
C MET A 141 -4.02 15.14 -2.56
N ARG A 142 -3.98 13.83 -2.84
CA ARG A 142 -4.93 13.14 -3.71
C ARG A 142 -6.09 12.48 -2.95
N ASN A 143 -6.15 12.67 -1.63
CA ASN A 143 -7.19 12.14 -0.77
C ASN A 143 -7.42 10.62 -0.97
N ILE A 144 -6.34 9.85 -0.96
CA ILE A 144 -6.41 8.40 -1.26
C ILE A 144 -6.82 7.57 -0.01
N ASN A 145 -6.65 8.11 1.20
CA ASN A 145 -7.06 7.43 2.44
C ASN A 145 -8.50 6.87 2.41
N PRO A 146 -9.55 7.67 2.09
CA PRO A 146 -10.91 7.15 1.99
C PRO A 146 -11.14 6.13 0.87
N VAL A 147 -10.27 6.09 -0.14
CA VAL A 147 -10.32 5.09 -1.22
C VAL A 147 -9.75 3.77 -0.70
N ALA A 148 -8.61 3.82 -0.01
CA ALA A 148 -8.02 2.66 0.65
C ALA A 148 -8.95 2.10 1.75
N ASP A 149 -9.66 2.93 2.51
CA ASP A 149 -10.63 2.47 3.52
C ASP A 149 -11.78 1.65 2.93
N ARG A 150 -12.09 1.85 1.65
CA ARG A 150 -13.09 1.07 0.90
C ARG A 150 -12.48 -0.14 0.18
N ASP A 151 -11.19 -0.37 0.37
CA ASP A 151 -10.39 -1.40 -0.30
C ASP A 151 -10.39 -1.28 -1.85
N ASP A 152 -10.55 -0.06 -2.37
CA ASP A 152 -10.73 0.18 -3.82
C ASP A 152 -9.39 0.38 -4.54
N LEU A 153 -8.75 -0.75 -4.88
CA LEU A 153 -7.46 -0.77 -5.58
C LEU A 153 -7.49 -0.07 -6.94
N ILE A 154 -8.61 -0.20 -7.67
CA ILE A 154 -8.74 0.34 -9.03
C ILE A 154 -8.70 1.86 -8.97
N LYS A 155 -9.49 2.47 -8.06
CA LYS A 155 -9.49 3.92 -7.90
C LYS A 155 -8.19 4.43 -7.31
N ALA A 156 -7.57 3.72 -6.36
CA ALA A 156 -6.25 4.08 -5.83
C ALA A 156 -5.20 4.13 -6.95
N THR A 157 -5.19 3.11 -7.82
CA THR A 157 -4.28 3.03 -8.97
C THR A 157 -4.48 4.18 -9.95
N ARG A 158 -5.73 4.54 -10.27
CA ARG A 158 -6.02 5.70 -11.13
C ARG A 158 -5.55 7.02 -10.52
N LEU A 159 -5.71 7.19 -9.21
CA LEU A 159 -5.24 8.40 -8.52
C LEU A 159 -3.71 8.49 -8.50
N VAL A 160 -3.01 7.36 -8.38
CA VAL A 160 -1.54 7.33 -8.37
C VAL A 160 -0.96 7.53 -9.77
N ASN A 161 -1.42 6.76 -10.75
CA ASN A 161 -0.78 6.65 -12.07
C ASN A 161 -1.52 7.41 -13.19
N GLY A 162 -2.74 7.92 -12.93
CA GLY A 162 -3.60 8.49 -13.98
C GLY A 162 -4.27 7.45 -14.89
N GLY A 163 -4.06 6.15 -14.63
CA GLY A 163 -4.56 5.03 -15.42
C GLY A 163 -4.54 3.73 -14.62
N LEU A 164 -4.51 2.58 -15.31
CA LEU A 164 -4.46 1.25 -14.70
C LEU A 164 -3.15 0.49 -14.98
N ASN A 165 -2.09 1.21 -15.38
CA ASN A 165 -0.81 0.60 -15.67
C ASN A 165 -0.25 -0.11 -14.42
N GLY A 166 0.10 -1.38 -14.59
CA GLY A 166 0.63 -2.20 -13.50
C GLY A 166 -0.41 -2.63 -12.46
N LEU A 167 -1.73 -2.54 -12.74
CA LEU A 167 -2.78 -2.87 -11.78
C LEU A 167 -2.59 -4.24 -11.12
N GLU A 168 -2.22 -5.25 -11.89
CA GLU A 168 -2.06 -6.61 -11.36
C GLU A 168 -0.83 -6.75 -10.45
N ASP A 169 0.26 -6.07 -10.78
CA ASP A 169 1.45 -6.04 -9.93
C ASP A 169 1.15 -5.31 -8.60
N ARG A 170 0.40 -4.20 -8.66
CA ARG A 170 -0.10 -3.48 -7.48
C ARG A 170 -1.04 -4.34 -6.63
N ARG A 171 -1.88 -5.18 -7.26
CA ARG A 171 -2.73 -6.16 -6.58
C ARG A 171 -1.90 -7.16 -5.81
N ASN A 172 -0.87 -7.72 -6.44
CA ASN A 172 0.04 -8.68 -5.81
C ASN A 172 0.74 -8.07 -4.59
N TYR A 173 1.24 -6.84 -4.69
CA TYR A 173 1.85 -6.17 -3.54
C TYR A 173 0.83 -5.80 -2.45
N LEU A 174 -0.38 -5.37 -2.83
CA LEU A 174 -1.46 -5.12 -1.87
C LEU A 174 -1.78 -6.39 -1.06
N GLN A 175 -1.92 -7.54 -1.72
CA GLN A 175 -2.16 -8.82 -1.05
C GLN A 175 -1.01 -9.19 -0.12
N LYS A 176 0.24 -9.10 -0.57
CA LYS A 176 1.42 -9.34 0.30
C LYS A 176 1.44 -8.42 1.51
N ALA A 177 1.07 -7.14 1.34
CA ALA A 177 0.99 -6.19 2.44
C ALA A 177 -0.14 -6.54 3.43
N LYS A 178 -1.32 -6.93 2.95
CA LYS A 178 -2.41 -7.45 3.80
C LYS A 178 -1.95 -8.66 4.62
N THR A 179 -1.27 -9.63 4.00
CA THR A 179 -0.71 -10.81 4.66
C THR A 179 0.32 -10.45 5.74
N ALA A 180 1.27 -9.58 5.40
CA ALA A 180 2.33 -9.18 6.33
C ALA A 180 1.77 -8.41 7.53
N ILE A 181 0.78 -7.53 7.34
CA ILE A 181 0.08 -6.84 8.43
C ILE A 181 -0.65 -7.84 9.32
N ALA A 182 -1.38 -8.79 8.75
CA ALA A 182 -2.09 -9.82 9.52
C ALA A 182 -1.13 -10.64 10.38
N ALA A 183 0.04 -11.01 9.85
CA ALA A 183 1.08 -11.73 10.59
C ALA A 183 1.64 -10.90 11.76
N ILE A 184 1.95 -9.61 11.54
CA ILE A 184 2.43 -8.69 12.59
C ILE A 184 1.41 -8.60 13.74
N GLU A 185 0.12 -8.47 13.41
CA GLU A 185 -0.93 -8.37 14.41
C GLU A 185 -1.17 -9.70 15.14
N ALA A 186 -1.09 -10.84 14.44
CA ALA A 186 -1.19 -12.16 15.05
C ALA A 186 -0.07 -12.40 16.07
N ILE A 187 1.17 -12.04 15.74
CA ILE A 187 2.31 -12.10 16.69
C ILE A 187 2.02 -11.23 17.92
N GLY A 188 1.53 -10.00 17.71
CA GLY A 188 1.17 -9.10 18.80
C GLY A 188 0.04 -9.61 19.70
N VAL A 189 -0.95 -10.32 19.16
CA VAL A 189 -2.04 -10.95 19.92
C VAL A 189 -1.55 -12.18 20.69
N SER A 190 -0.78 -13.07 20.04
CA SER A 190 -0.22 -14.27 20.68
C SER A 190 0.66 -13.92 21.87
N GLN A 191 1.46 -12.87 21.77
CA GLN A 191 2.26 -12.36 22.89
C GLN A 191 1.42 -11.78 24.04
N ARG A 192 0.18 -11.34 23.78
CA ARG A 192 -0.70 -10.69 24.78
C ARG A 192 -1.74 -11.62 25.41
N GLN A 193 -2.18 -12.68 24.71
CA GLN A 193 -3.39 -13.43 25.12
C GLN A 193 -3.26 -14.96 25.15
N GLY A 194 -2.08 -15.56 24.92
CA GLY A 194 -1.93 -17.00 25.14
C GLY A 194 -2.87 -17.90 24.31
N GLY A 195 -3.25 -17.48 23.10
CA GLY A 195 -3.96 -18.29 22.11
C GLY A 195 -5.48 -18.09 22.05
N SER A 196 -5.92 -17.25 21.11
CA SER A 196 -7.28 -17.30 20.55
C SER A 196 -7.21 -16.97 19.06
N THR A 197 -7.96 -17.68 18.22
CA THR A 197 -8.06 -17.43 16.77
C THR A 197 -8.46 -15.99 16.50
N ALA A 198 -7.65 -15.27 15.70
CA ALA A 198 -7.92 -13.88 15.36
C ALA A 198 -9.20 -13.77 14.52
N ALA A 199 -10.10 -12.84 14.89
CA ALA A 199 -11.31 -12.59 14.14
C ALA A 199 -11.01 -12.08 12.72
N LEU A 200 -11.71 -12.62 11.71
CA LEU A 200 -11.60 -12.14 10.33
C LEU A 200 -12.59 -11.02 10.06
N ARG A 201 -12.22 -10.09 9.17
CA ARG A 201 -13.02 -8.94 8.78
C ARG A 201 -12.49 -8.34 7.48
N ARG A 202 -13.17 -7.36 6.91
CA ARG A 202 -12.72 -6.64 5.71
C ARG A 202 -11.24 -6.23 5.80
N GLY A 203 -10.48 -6.59 4.76
CA GLY A 203 -9.03 -6.42 4.67
C GLY A 203 -8.18 -7.55 5.28
N SER A 204 -8.80 -8.53 5.95
CA SER A 204 -8.14 -9.82 6.26
C SER A 204 -7.80 -10.54 4.95
N PHE A 205 -6.70 -11.30 4.96
CA PHE A 205 -6.27 -12.09 3.81
C PHE A 205 -5.60 -13.38 4.28
N GLY A 206 -5.66 -14.44 3.45
CA GLY A 206 -4.90 -15.68 3.64
C GLY A 206 -5.76 -16.92 3.84
N ASP A 207 -5.14 -18.01 4.29
CA ASP A 207 -5.78 -19.34 4.30
C ASP A 207 -7.05 -19.40 5.15
N ALA A 208 -7.08 -18.69 6.27
CA ALA A 208 -8.28 -18.58 7.10
C ALA A 208 -9.45 -17.88 6.37
N VAL A 209 -9.16 -16.92 5.48
CA VAL A 209 -10.19 -16.30 4.62
C VAL A 209 -10.62 -17.25 3.51
N GLY A 210 -9.68 -18.05 2.97
CA GLY A 210 -10.00 -19.11 2.02
C GLY A 210 -10.98 -20.14 2.63
N GLU A 211 -10.68 -20.63 3.84
CA GLU A 211 -11.57 -21.53 4.59
C GLU A 211 -12.96 -20.89 4.81
N LEU A 212 -13.00 -19.61 5.21
CA LEU A 212 -14.25 -18.87 5.35
C LEU A 212 -15.05 -18.84 4.03
N GLN A 213 -14.40 -18.50 2.91
CA GLN A 213 -15.05 -18.42 1.61
C GLN A 213 -15.57 -19.78 1.14
N GLU A 214 -14.81 -20.86 1.38
CA GLU A 214 -15.23 -22.24 1.11
C GLU A 214 -16.46 -22.64 1.93
N LEU A 215 -16.47 -22.33 3.23
CA LEU A 215 -17.62 -22.61 4.11
C LEU A 215 -18.86 -21.79 3.73
N LEU A 216 -18.70 -20.51 3.38
CA LEU A 216 -19.80 -19.68 2.88
C LEU A 216 -20.37 -20.23 1.57
N ALA A 217 -19.51 -20.68 0.65
CA ALA A 217 -19.93 -21.32 -0.59
C ALA A 217 -20.70 -22.62 -0.35
N ALA A 218 -20.23 -23.46 0.59
CA ALA A 218 -20.94 -24.67 1.00
C ALA A 218 -22.31 -24.37 1.63
N ASN A 219 -22.44 -23.23 2.32
CA ASN A 219 -23.70 -22.71 2.86
C ASN A 219 -24.59 -21.99 1.82
N GLY A 220 -24.29 -22.16 0.52
CA GLY A 220 -25.12 -21.65 -0.58
C GLY A 220 -24.86 -20.20 -0.97
N VAL A 221 -23.77 -19.58 -0.48
CA VAL A 221 -23.40 -18.21 -0.85
C VAL A 221 -22.30 -18.23 -1.92
N PRO A 222 -22.61 -18.00 -3.21
CA PRO A 222 -21.61 -18.09 -4.26
C PRO A 222 -20.56 -16.98 -4.12
N LEU A 223 -19.30 -17.37 -3.92
CA LEU A 223 -18.15 -16.49 -3.80
C LEU A 223 -16.96 -17.06 -4.55
N ALA A 224 -16.10 -16.18 -5.04
CA ALA A 224 -14.76 -16.57 -5.45
C ALA A 224 -13.92 -16.86 -4.19
N ILE A 225 -13.15 -17.96 -4.22
CA ILE A 225 -12.19 -18.29 -3.16
C ILE A 225 -10.85 -17.65 -3.54
N ASP A 226 -10.75 -16.35 -3.36
CA ASP A 226 -9.55 -15.55 -3.67
C ASP A 226 -8.67 -15.26 -2.44
N ARG A 227 -9.08 -15.79 -1.27
CA ARG A 227 -8.43 -15.59 0.03
C ARG A 227 -8.39 -14.13 0.48
N ASP A 228 -9.12 -13.22 -0.17
CA ASP A 228 -9.23 -11.81 0.19
C ASP A 228 -10.60 -11.52 0.81
N PHE A 229 -10.60 -10.98 2.03
CA PHE A 229 -11.83 -10.55 2.68
C PHE A 229 -12.19 -9.16 2.16
N GLY A 230 -12.65 -9.12 0.91
CA GLY A 230 -13.13 -7.93 0.25
C GLY A 230 -14.61 -7.62 0.54
N PRO A 231 -15.17 -6.59 -0.11
CA PRO A 231 -16.58 -6.20 0.07
C PRO A 231 -17.59 -7.32 -0.22
N ALA A 232 -17.30 -8.20 -1.19
CA ALA A 232 -18.18 -9.32 -1.51
C ALA A 232 -18.23 -10.37 -0.38
N THR A 233 -17.07 -10.72 0.19
CA THR A 233 -16.98 -11.62 1.36
C THR A 233 -17.62 -10.99 2.59
N GLU A 234 -17.45 -9.69 2.81
CA GLU A 234 -18.13 -9.00 3.92
C GLU A 234 -19.65 -9.05 3.81
N LEU A 235 -20.19 -8.76 2.63
CA LEU A 235 -21.63 -8.85 2.40
C LEU A 235 -22.15 -10.29 2.61
N ALA A 236 -21.41 -11.28 2.14
CA ALA A 236 -21.73 -12.69 2.34
C ALA A 236 -21.74 -13.09 3.82
N VAL A 237 -20.73 -12.64 4.59
CA VAL A 237 -20.68 -12.87 6.04
C VAL A 237 -21.86 -12.20 6.74
N MET A 238 -22.18 -10.94 6.42
CA MET A 238 -23.32 -10.25 7.00
C MET A 238 -24.65 -10.97 6.71
N ASN A 239 -24.84 -11.45 5.47
CA ASN A 239 -26.03 -12.20 5.08
C ASN A 239 -26.12 -13.55 5.81
N PHE A 240 -25.00 -14.27 5.95
CA PHE A 240 -24.94 -15.51 6.71
C PHE A 240 -25.22 -15.28 8.20
N GLN A 241 -24.59 -14.27 8.81
CA GLN A 241 -24.85 -13.90 10.20
C GLN A 241 -26.33 -13.59 10.43
N LEU A 242 -26.95 -12.84 9.51
CA LEU A 242 -28.38 -12.53 9.58
C LEU A 242 -29.26 -13.78 9.49
N SER A 243 -28.93 -14.74 8.60
CA SER A 243 -29.71 -15.98 8.46
C SER A 243 -29.60 -16.91 9.66
N GLN A 244 -28.50 -16.83 10.41
CA GLN A 244 -28.27 -17.56 11.66
C GLN A 244 -28.74 -16.82 12.92
N GLY A 245 -29.38 -15.65 12.79
CA GLY A 245 -29.83 -14.84 13.93
C GLY A 245 -28.69 -14.22 14.75
N LEU A 246 -27.50 -14.09 14.16
CA LEU A 246 -26.34 -13.43 14.77
C LEU A 246 -26.36 -11.92 14.48
N LEU A 247 -25.50 -11.17 15.17
CA LEU A 247 -25.24 -9.77 14.81
C LEU A 247 -24.54 -9.72 13.44
N ALA A 248 -25.20 -9.11 12.46
CA ALA A 248 -24.69 -8.94 11.09
C ALA A 248 -23.67 -7.80 11.00
N ASP A 249 -22.53 -7.93 11.69
CA ASP A 249 -21.45 -6.95 11.75
C ASP A 249 -20.34 -7.17 10.71
N GLY A 250 -20.39 -8.27 9.96
CA GLY A 250 -19.37 -8.64 8.98
C GLY A 250 -18.05 -9.12 9.61
N ILE A 251 -18.03 -9.39 10.93
CA ILE A 251 -16.86 -9.86 11.67
C ILE A 251 -17.02 -11.35 11.99
N VAL A 252 -16.07 -12.15 11.53
CA VAL A 252 -16.03 -13.59 11.78
C VAL A 252 -15.27 -13.86 13.07
N GLY A 253 -15.98 -13.74 14.19
CA GLY A 253 -15.52 -14.16 15.51
C GLY A 253 -15.88 -15.62 15.83
N GLN A 254 -15.62 -16.05 17.06
CA GLN A 254 -15.84 -17.44 17.51
C GLN A 254 -17.27 -17.95 17.24
N LYS A 255 -18.29 -17.11 17.46
CA LYS A 255 -19.70 -17.47 17.22
C LYS A 255 -20.01 -17.72 15.74
N THR A 256 -19.52 -16.85 14.86
CA THR A 256 -19.68 -17.00 13.41
C THR A 256 -18.97 -18.26 12.91
N TRP A 257 -17.76 -18.54 13.43
CA TRP A 257 -17.02 -19.76 13.09
C TRP A 257 -17.72 -21.05 13.52
N ALA A 258 -18.36 -21.06 14.70
CA ALA A 258 -19.13 -22.20 15.15
C ALA A 258 -20.31 -22.46 14.20
N ALA A 259 -21.11 -21.43 13.92
CA ALA A 259 -22.28 -21.55 13.05
C ALA A 259 -21.95 -21.97 11.60
N LEU A 260 -20.77 -21.59 11.07
CA LEU A 260 -20.34 -21.99 9.71
C LEU A 260 -19.99 -23.49 9.59
N ARG A 261 -19.70 -24.15 10.71
CA ARG A 261 -19.19 -25.52 10.77
C ARG A 261 -20.21 -26.54 11.31
N ASP A 262 -21.35 -26.05 11.77
CA ASP A 262 -22.50 -26.87 12.17
C ASP A 262 -23.27 -27.38 10.93
#